data_AF-A0A0R2TNF6-F1
#
_entry.id   AF-A0A0R2TNF6-F1
#
_cell.length_a   1.000
_cell.length_b   1.000
_cell.length_c   1.000
_cell.angle_alpha   90.00
_cell.angle_beta   90.00
_cell.angle_gamma   90.00
#
_symmetry.space_group_name_H-M   'P 1'
#
loop_
_entity.id
_entity.type
_entity.pdbx_description
1 polymer ?
#
loop_
_entity_poly.entity_id
_entity_poly.type
_entity_poly.pdbx_seq_one_letter_code
_entity_poly.pdbx_strand_id
1 'polypeptide(L)'
;MNQKRLHKEQLGYEVPEGYFESSKKEMLNFLNEEESKAPGFFGSKAILTITVLGIMAFAFLLVQKQQVANYEINRFEELTIESLEISDEAFDDWFDEKFVFSEF
;
A
#
# COMPACT_ATOMS: atom_id res chain seq x y z
N MET A 1 17.71 57.56 -6.84
CA MET A 1 17.67 56.48 -7.84
C MET A 1 16.22 56.27 -8.24
N ASN A 2 15.87 56.43 -9.52
CA ASN A 2 14.48 56.43 -10.01
C ASN A 2 14.27 55.16 -10.85
N GLN A 3 13.45 54.21 -10.36
CA GLN A 3 13.16 52.96 -11.08
C GLN A 3 12.19 53.27 -12.24
N LYS A 4 12.73 53.34 -13.46
CA LYS A 4 11.91 53.45 -14.68
C LYS A 4 11.16 52.15 -14.90
N ARG A 5 9.83 52.21 -14.76
CA ARG A 5 8.91 51.14 -15.14
C ARG A 5 8.99 50.95 -16.66
N LEU A 6 9.56 49.83 -17.10
CA LEU A 6 9.54 49.39 -18.50
C LEU A 6 8.08 49.28 -18.94
N HIS A 7 7.63 50.22 -19.77
CA HIS A 7 6.27 50.26 -20.29
C HIS A 7 6.13 49.27 -21.44
N LYS A 8 4.97 48.60 -21.48
CA LYS A 8 4.58 47.49 -22.38
C LYS A 8 4.85 47.75 -23.88
N GLU A 9 4.93 49.02 -24.28
CA GLU A 9 5.24 49.49 -25.65
C GLU A 9 6.66 49.13 -26.13
N GLN A 10 7.62 48.91 -25.23
CA GLN A 10 9.02 48.64 -25.62
C GLN A 10 9.28 47.20 -26.07
N LEU A 11 8.28 46.31 -25.99
CA LEU A 11 8.43 44.89 -26.31
C LEU A 11 8.14 44.57 -27.79
N GLY A 12 7.72 45.56 -28.59
CA GLY A 12 7.49 45.41 -30.04
C GLY A 12 6.44 44.34 -30.38
N TYR A 13 5.63 43.94 -29.41
CA TYR A 13 4.68 42.85 -29.53
C TYR A 13 3.35 43.28 -28.93
N GLU A 14 2.32 43.32 -29.77
CA GLU A 14 0.94 43.53 -29.36
C GLU A 14 0.23 42.18 -29.33
N VAL A 15 -0.44 41.90 -28.21
CA VAL A 15 -1.25 40.69 -28.08
C VAL A 15 -2.49 40.87 -28.97
N PRO A 16 -2.77 39.94 -29.91
CA PRO A 16 -3.96 40.02 -30.75
C PRO A 16 -5.24 40.09 -29.91
N GLU A 17 -6.22 40.86 -30.41
CA GLU A 17 -7.52 40.97 -29.77
C GLU A 17 -8.19 39.59 -29.66
N GLY A 18 -8.62 39.21 -28.45
CA GLY A 18 -9.26 37.92 -28.20
C GLY A 18 -8.32 36.73 -27.98
N TYR A 19 -6.99 36.91 -28.00
CA TYR A 19 -6.02 35.82 -27.84
C TYR A 19 -6.18 35.05 -26.52
N PHE A 20 -6.41 35.75 -25.41
CA PHE A 20 -6.53 35.10 -24.10
C PHE A 20 -7.86 34.35 -23.95
N GLU A 21 -8.92 34.88 -24.56
CA GLU A 21 -10.25 34.28 -24.58
C GLU A 21 -10.26 32.99 -25.39
N SER A 22 -9.66 33.00 -26.58
CA SER A 22 -9.53 31.80 -27.43
C SER A 22 -8.56 30.79 -26.84
N SER A 23 -7.40 31.22 -26.35
CA SER A 23 -6.36 30.36 -25.78
C SER A 23 -6.89 29.53 -24.61
N LYS A 24 -7.66 30.14 -23.69
CA LYS A 24 -8.27 29.40 -22.58
C LYS A 24 -9.24 28.32 -23.07
N LYS A 25 -10.05 28.63 -24.07
CA LYS A 25 -11.02 27.69 -24.64
C LYS A 25 -10.31 26.53 -25.35
N GLU A 26 -9.24 26.83 -26.06
CA GLU A 26 -8.41 25.84 -26.76
C GLU A 26 -7.68 24.91 -25.78
N MET A 27 -7.10 25.46 -24.71
CA MET A 27 -6.49 24.67 -23.64
C MET A 27 -7.50 23.72 -22.97
N LEU A 28 -8.71 24.19 -22.69
CA LEU A 28 -9.76 23.34 -22.11
C LEU A 28 -10.19 22.23 -23.08
N ASN A 29 -10.34 22.55 -24.37
CA ASN A 29 -10.69 21.57 -25.39
C ASN A 29 -9.60 20.49 -25.54
N PHE A 30 -8.33 20.88 -25.50
CA PHE A 30 -7.19 19.97 -25.57
C PHE A 30 -7.20 18.95 -24.41
N LEU A 31 -7.46 19.41 -23.17
CA LEU A 31 -7.58 18.54 -22.00
C LEU A 31 -8.77 17.58 -22.10
N ASN A 32 -9.90 18.06 -22.62
CA ASN A 32 -11.11 17.25 -22.78
C ASN A 32 -10.98 16.19 -23.89
N GLU A 33 -10.19 16.45 -24.94
CA GLU A 33 -9.90 15.48 -26.01
C GLU A 33 -9.01 14.32 -25.52
N GLU A 34 -8.16 14.54 -24.51
CA GLU A 34 -7.41 13.47 -23.85
C GLU A 34 -8.31 12.60 -22.95
N GLU A 35 -9.32 13.18 -22.29
CA GLU A 35 -10.25 12.43 -21.44
C GLU A 35 -11.31 11.64 -22.24
N SER A 36 -11.62 12.05 -23.49
CA SER A 36 -12.67 11.40 -24.29
C SER A 36 -12.31 10.01 -24.83
N LYS A 37 -11.08 9.53 -24.58
CA LYS A 37 -10.67 8.14 -24.83
C LYS A 37 -10.72 7.31 -23.56
N ALA A 38 -11.76 7.47 -22.74
CA ALA A 38 -12.04 6.48 -21.72
C ALA A 38 -12.20 5.11 -22.42
N PRO A 39 -11.35 4.11 -22.12
CA PRO A 39 -11.53 2.77 -22.67
C PRO A 39 -12.90 2.30 -22.19
N GLY A 40 -13.78 1.98 -23.14
CA GLY A 40 -15.17 1.61 -22.86
C GLY A 40 -15.21 0.59 -21.73
N PHE A 41 -15.68 1.04 -20.54
CA PHE A 41 -15.81 0.18 -19.39
C PHE A 41 -16.69 -0.99 -19.79
N PHE A 42 -16.11 -2.19 -19.71
CA PHE A 42 -16.78 -3.46 -20.02
C PHE A 42 -18.18 -3.46 -19.41
N GLY A 43 -19.19 -3.72 -20.25
CA GLY A 43 -20.59 -3.56 -19.91
C GLY A 43 -20.96 -4.17 -18.55
N SER A 44 -21.94 -3.56 -17.88
CA SER A 44 -22.39 -3.81 -16.50
C SER A 44 -22.48 -5.27 -16.02
N LYS A 45 -22.56 -6.24 -16.93
CA LYS A 45 -22.50 -7.68 -16.64
C LYS A 45 -21.12 -8.16 -16.14
N ALA A 46 -20.03 -7.52 -16.56
CA ALA A 46 -18.67 -7.84 -16.09
C ALA A 46 -18.41 -7.37 -14.64
N ILE A 47 -19.04 -6.27 -14.22
CA ILE A 47 -18.88 -5.73 -12.86
C ILE A 47 -19.58 -6.64 -11.83
N LEU A 48 -20.71 -7.24 -12.21
CA LEU A 48 -21.47 -8.13 -11.32
C LEU A 48 -20.73 -9.45 -11.01
N THR A 49 -20.02 -10.03 -11.98
CA THR A 49 -19.29 -11.30 -11.76
C THR A 49 -18.01 -11.11 -10.94
N ILE A 50 -17.30 -9.99 -11.13
CA ILE A 50 -16.06 -9.68 -10.38
C ILE A 50 -16.35 -9.49 -8.89
N THR A 51 -17.49 -8.86 -8.54
CA THR A 51 -17.86 -8.59 -7.14
C THR A 51 -18.05 -9.89 -6.34
N VAL A 52 -18.72 -10.90 -6.92
CA VAL A 52 -18.95 -12.19 -6.24
C VAL A 52 -17.65 -12.96 -6.04
N LEU A 53 -16.77 -12.98 -7.05
CA LEU A 53 -15.44 -13.61 -6.96
C LEU A 53 -14.57 -12.94 -5.89
N GLY A 54 -14.61 -11.60 -5.80
CA GLY A 54 -13.87 -10.84 -4.78
C GLY A 54 -14.32 -11.18 -3.36
N ILE A 55 -15.64 -11.26 -3.11
CA ILE A 55 -16.19 -11.61 -1.79
C ILE A 55 -15.79 -13.05 -1.40
N MET A 56 -15.87 -14.00 -2.34
CA MET A 56 -15.48 -15.40 -2.09
C MET A 56 -13.99 -15.55 -1.78
N ALA A 57 -13.12 -14.88 -2.52
CA ALA A 57 -11.67 -14.90 -2.27
C ALA A 57 -11.32 -14.26 -0.92
N PHE A 58 -11.97 -13.16 -0.57
CA PHE A 58 -11.76 -12.50 0.72
C PHE A 58 -12.24 -13.37 1.90
N ALA A 59 -13.41 -14.00 1.80
CA ALA A 59 -13.90 -14.93 2.81
C ALA A 59 -12.97 -16.14 2.99
N PHE A 60 -12.44 -16.70 1.89
CA PHE A 60 -11.46 -17.80 1.93
C PHE A 60 -10.16 -17.38 2.65
N LEU A 61 -9.66 -16.17 2.38
CA LEU A 61 -8.48 -15.63 3.07
C LEU A 61 -8.71 -15.41 4.58
N LEU A 62 -9.91 -14.98 4.98
CA LEU A 62 -10.25 -14.83 6.40
C LEU A 62 -10.26 -16.18 7.15
N VAL A 63 -10.82 -17.23 6.53
CA VAL A 63 -10.83 -18.59 7.11
C VAL A 63 -9.39 -19.12 7.26
N GLN A 64 -8.54 -18.93 6.26
CA GLN A 64 -7.13 -19.33 6.34
C GLN A 64 -6.39 -18.58 7.46
N LYS A 65 -6.64 -17.28 7.61
CA LYS A 65 -6.00 -16.48 8.68
C LYS A 65 -6.42 -16.95 10.08
N GLN A 66 -7.67 -17.38 10.24
CA GLN A 66 -8.17 -17.93 11.50
C GLN A 66 -7.50 -19.27 11.84
N GLN A 67 -7.27 -20.14 10.85
CA GLN A 67 -6.56 -21.41 11.08
C GLN A 67 -5.09 -21.20 11.48
N VAL A 68 -4.39 -20.26 10.84
CA VAL A 68 -2.99 -19.94 11.18
C VAL A 68 -2.89 -19.32 12.58
N ALA A 69 -3.77 -18.36 12.91
CA ALA A 69 -3.79 -17.75 14.23
C ALA A 69 -4.11 -18.76 15.35
N ASN A 70 -5.08 -19.65 15.12
CA ASN A 70 -5.41 -20.69 16.10
C ASN A 70 -4.30 -21.73 16.25
N TYR A 71 -3.54 -22.03 15.18
CA TYR A 71 -2.40 -22.94 15.23
C TYR A 71 -1.21 -22.36 16.02
N GLU A 72 -0.91 -21.07 15.86
CA GLU A 72 0.14 -20.42 16.66
C GLU A 72 -0.24 -20.31 18.14
N ILE A 73 -1.48 -19.92 18.46
CA ILE A 73 -1.91 -19.74 19.86
C ILE A 73 -1.84 -21.07 20.65
N ASN A 74 -2.27 -22.19 20.04
CA ASN A 74 -2.20 -23.50 20.71
C ASN A 74 -0.75 -24.00 20.96
N ARG A 75 0.25 -23.54 20.18
CA ARG A 75 1.66 -23.91 20.43
C ARG A 75 2.32 -23.10 21.56
N PHE A 76 1.84 -21.89 21.84
CA PHE A 76 2.35 -21.11 22.96
C PHE A 76 1.77 -21.59 24.30
N GLU A 77 0.54 -22.12 24.31
CA GLU A 77 -0.04 -22.73 25.52
C GLU A 77 0.63 -24.05 25.93
N GLU A 78 1.29 -24.74 25.00
CA GLU A 78 2.06 -25.97 25.28
C GLU A 78 3.46 -25.68 25.88
N LEU A 79 4.00 -24.47 25.67
CA LEU A 79 5.28 -24.04 26.24
C LEU A 79 5.04 -23.28 27.56
N THR A 80 4.66 -23.99 28.61
CA THR A 80 4.59 -23.40 29.96
C THR A 80 6.00 -23.19 30.52
N ILE A 81 6.19 -22.18 31.39
CA ILE A 81 7.46 -21.93 32.08
C ILE A 81 7.95 -23.20 32.84
N GLU A 82 7.01 -24.04 33.28
CA GLU A 82 7.23 -25.33 33.91
C GLU A 82 7.95 -26.34 32.98
N SER A 83 7.79 -26.25 31.65
CA SER A 83 8.56 -27.08 30.70
C SER A 83 10.04 -26.69 30.62
N LEU A 84 10.38 -25.46 31.00
CA LEU A 84 11.76 -24.98 31.17
C LEU A 84 12.27 -25.17 32.60
N GLU A 85 11.42 -25.55 33.54
CA GLU A 85 11.80 -25.73 34.94
C GLU A 85 12.51 -27.07 35.11
N ILE A 86 13.81 -26.98 35.33
CA ILE A 86 14.62 -28.13 35.78
C ILE A 86 14.53 -28.13 37.30
N SER A 87 14.14 -29.28 37.87
CA SER A 87 14.10 -29.42 39.33
C SER A 87 15.50 -29.25 39.91
N ASP A 88 15.61 -28.62 41.08
CA ASP A 88 16.90 -28.38 41.75
C ASP A 88 17.77 -29.64 41.87
N GLU A 89 17.14 -30.79 42.09
CA GLU A 89 17.81 -32.09 42.19
C GLU A 89 18.45 -32.58 40.86
N ALA A 90 17.93 -32.12 39.72
CA ALA A 90 18.40 -32.49 38.38
C ALA A 90 19.22 -31.37 37.71
N PHE A 91 19.36 -30.22 38.37
CA PHE A 91 20.05 -29.07 37.83
C PHE A 91 21.55 -29.31 37.64
N ASP A 92 22.21 -29.90 38.65
CA ASP A 92 23.65 -30.14 38.62
C ASP A 92 24.04 -31.07 37.45
N ASP A 93 23.32 -32.18 37.27
CA ASP A 93 23.54 -33.13 36.18
C ASP A 93 23.27 -32.50 34.80
N TRP A 94 22.19 -31.72 34.67
CA TRP A 94 21.87 -31.02 33.43
C TRP A 94 22.91 -29.93 33.09
N PHE A 95 23.38 -29.19 34.08
CA PHE A 95 24.38 -28.13 33.91
C PHE A 95 25.71 -28.70 33.44
N ASP A 96 26.15 -29.78 34.07
CA ASP A 96 27.38 -30.47 33.69
C ASP A 96 27.29 -31.00 32.26
N GLU A 97 26.17 -31.62 31.86
CA GLU A 97 25.97 -32.09 30.48
C GLU A 97 25.97 -30.94 29.45
N LYS A 98 25.26 -29.85 29.72
CA LYS A 98 25.06 -28.77 28.75
C LYS A 98 26.21 -27.78 28.66
N PHE A 99 26.97 -27.58 29.73
CA PHE A 99 27.98 -26.52 29.79
C PHE A 99 29.39 -27.03 30.10
N VAL A 100 29.54 -28.14 30.82
CA VAL A 100 30.86 -28.64 31.23
C VAL A 100 31.38 -29.71 30.27
N PHE A 101 30.52 -30.63 29.85
CA PHE A 101 30.88 -31.74 28.94
C PHE A 101 30.64 -31.42 27.46
N SER A 102 29.93 -30.34 27.14
CA SER A 102 29.60 -29.98 25.75
C SER A 102 30.77 -29.36 24.96
N GLU A 103 31.88 -29.03 25.63
CA GLU A 103 33.11 -28.50 25.01
C GLU A 103 34.18 -29.57 24.71
N PHE A 104 33.84 -30.87 24.79
CA PHE A 104 34.71 -31.97 24.37
C PHE A 104 34.17 -32.74 23.16
#